data_AF-A0A0D3CGQ2-F1
#
_entry.id   AF-A0A0D3CGQ2-F1
#
_cell.length_a   1.000
_cell.length_b   1.000
_cell.length_c   1.000
_cell.angle_alpha   90.00
_cell.angle_beta   90.00
_cell.angle_gamma   90.00
#
_symmetry.space_group_name_H-M   'P 1'
#
loop_
_entity.id
_entity.type
_entity.pdbx_description
1 polymer ?
#
loop_
_entity_poly.entity_id
_entity_poly.type
_entity_poly.pdbx_seq_one_letter_code
_entity_poly.pdbx_strand_id
1 'polypeptide(L)'
;MTKKKTPQILKTDTALKLAEKWVANMSMPAEDDPIEAQQEARPPRLGLGAKVSRQTKRRPSDDPLDQKLQAKFDAGRRKQARAEAESFGAKDEIFCLFQGSLDNLGSLKQQYGLAKNANEVLLVIEAYKTLRDRAPYPANHVVSHLSGDFAFVVFDKSTSTLFVASVNSF
;
A
#
# COMPACT_ATOMS: atom_id res chain seq x y z
N MET A 1 -0.03 40.72 -0.53
CA MET A 1 1.18 39.87 -0.39
C MET A 1 0.92 38.83 0.69
N THR A 2 0.67 37.57 0.33
CA THR A 2 0.36 36.49 1.28
C THR A 2 1.65 35.79 1.70
N LYS A 3 2.02 35.85 2.98
CA LYS A 3 3.20 35.14 3.52
C LYS A 3 2.86 33.64 3.64
N LYS A 4 3.45 32.79 2.80
CA LYS A 4 3.45 31.33 2.99
C LYS A 4 4.36 30.99 4.17
N LYS A 5 3.79 30.43 5.25
CA LYS A 5 4.58 29.81 6.33
C LYS A 5 5.16 28.49 5.82
N THR A 6 6.48 28.35 5.91
CA THR A 6 7.18 27.09 5.66
C THR A 6 6.90 26.11 6.81
N PRO A 7 6.75 24.81 6.53
CA PRO A 7 6.56 23.82 7.58
C PRO A 7 7.83 23.72 8.44
N GLN A 8 7.68 23.87 9.75
CA GLN A 8 8.76 23.62 10.70
C GLN A 8 8.86 22.11 10.92
N ILE A 9 9.99 21.53 10.51
CA ILE A 9 10.34 20.16 10.85
C ILE A 9 10.89 20.17 12.27
N LEU A 10 10.05 19.76 13.22
CA LEU A 10 10.45 19.54 14.61
C LEU A 10 11.28 18.25 14.66
N LYS A 11 12.61 18.40 14.63
CA LYS A 11 13.54 17.28 14.84
C LYS A 11 13.51 16.91 16.33
N THR A 12 12.78 15.86 16.69
CA THR A 12 12.83 15.32 18.05
C THR A 12 14.05 14.42 18.19
N ASP A 13 15.04 14.86 18.97
CA ASP A 13 16.33 14.19 19.20
C ASP A 13 16.20 12.81 19.87
N THR A 14 15.01 12.49 20.41
CA THR A 14 14.70 11.21 21.07
C THR A 14 14.91 10.02 20.14
N ALA A 15 14.48 10.13 18.88
CA ALA A 15 14.59 9.05 17.92
C ALA A 15 16.05 8.77 17.53
N LEU A 16 16.86 9.83 17.41
CA LEU A 16 18.29 9.72 17.10
C LEU A 16 19.06 9.07 18.25
N LYS A 17 18.80 9.50 19.49
CA LYS A 17 19.42 8.89 20.69
C LYS A 17 19.05 7.42 20.88
N LEU A 18 17.81 7.03 20.55
CA LEU A 18 17.39 5.63 20.60
C LEU A 18 18.11 4.79 19.54
N ALA A 19 18.32 5.34 18.34
CA ALA A 19 19.05 4.67 17.26
C ALA A 19 20.54 4.48 17.60
N GLU A 20 21.19 5.51 18.13
CA GLU A 20 22.58 5.42 18.61
C GLU A 20 22.75 4.38 19.70
N LYS A 21 21.82 4.37 20.68
CA LYS A 21 21.80 3.35 21.75
C LYS A 21 21.64 1.94 21.19
N TRP A 22 20.80 1.75 20.19
CA TRP A 22 20.62 0.45 19.54
C TRP A 22 21.89 -0.04 18.84
N VAL A 23 22.56 0.85 18.08
CA VAL A 23 23.82 0.53 17.38
C VAL A 23 24.95 0.19 18.35
N ALA A 24 25.04 0.91 19.47
CA ALA A 24 26.02 0.61 20.53
C ALA A 24 25.78 -0.77 21.15
N ASN A 25 24.51 -1.14 21.36
CA ASN A 25 24.13 -2.43 21.95
C ASN A 25 24.42 -3.63 21.01
N MET A 26 24.54 -3.38 19.70
CA MET A 26 24.86 -4.39 18.68
C MET A 26 26.37 -4.52 18.40
N SER A 27 27.19 -3.58 18.89
CA SER A 27 28.64 -3.55 18.66
C SER A 27 29.46 -4.26 19.74
N MET A 28 28.83 -4.90 20.74
CA MET A 28 29.55 -5.77 21.66
C MET A 28 29.76 -7.13 20.99
N PRO A 29 31.00 -7.66 20.89
CA PRO A 29 31.19 -9.03 20.47
C PRO A 29 30.54 -9.93 21.52
N ALA A 30 29.73 -10.88 21.07
CA ALA A 30 29.36 -11.99 21.92
C ALA A 30 30.66 -12.69 22.34
N GLU A 31 30.92 -12.79 23.64
CA GLU A 31 31.95 -13.67 24.16
C GLU A 31 31.70 -15.07 23.58
N ASP A 32 32.69 -15.56 22.83
CA ASP A 32 32.67 -16.90 22.21
C ASP A 32 32.81 -17.96 23.32
N ASP A 33 31.69 -18.51 23.79
CA ASP A 33 31.69 -19.86 24.36
C ASP A 33 31.77 -20.87 23.19
N PRO A 34 32.70 -21.83 23.19
CA PRO A 34 32.92 -22.70 22.04
C PRO A 34 31.79 -23.72 21.92
N ILE A 35 30.83 -23.43 21.04
CA ILE A 35 29.96 -24.46 20.47
C ILE A 35 30.77 -25.17 19.40
N GLU A 36 31.14 -26.42 19.65
CA GLU A 36 31.67 -27.34 18.63
C GLU A 36 30.69 -27.44 17.46
N ALA A 37 30.87 -26.58 16.46
CA ALA A 37 30.25 -26.72 15.16
C ALA A 37 31.06 -27.74 14.37
N GLN A 38 30.46 -28.89 14.06
CA GLN A 38 30.96 -29.80 13.02
C GLN A 38 31.22 -28.97 11.75
N GLN A 39 32.49 -28.73 11.46
CA GLN A 39 32.91 -28.08 10.23
C GLN A 39 32.72 -29.08 9.09
N GLU A 40 31.60 -28.97 8.37
CA GLU A 40 31.53 -29.54 7.03
C GLU A 40 32.50 -28.73 6.16
N ALA A 41 33.58 -29.39 5.76
CA ALA A 41 34.74 -28.78 5.14
C ALA A 41 34.34 -27.93 3.93
N ARG A 42 34.76 -26.65 3.98
CA ARG A 42 34.64 -25.66 2.92
C ARG A 42 35.04 -26.27 1.57
N PRO A 43 34.19 -26.17 0.53
CA PRO A 43 34.53 -26.72 -0.78
C PRO A 43 35.85 -26.11 -1.28
N PRO A 44 36.83 -26.91 -1.75
CA PRO A 44 38.24 -26.48 -1.92
C PRO A 44 38.50 -25.38 -2.97
N ARG A 45 37.47 -24.83 -3.62
CA ARG A 45 37.60 -24.02 -4.83
C ARG A 45 36.87 -22.67 -4.80
N LEU A 46 36.46 -22.21 -3.62
CA LEU A 46 35.82 -20.89 -3.50
C LEU A 46 36.86 -19.84 -3.09
N GLY A 47 37.32 -19.05 -4.06
CA GLY A 47 38.36 -18.04 -3.89
C GLY A 47 38.04 -17.01 -2.79
N LEU A 48 39.08 -16.42 -2.20
CA LEU A 48 38.97 -15.34 -1.22
C LEU A 48 38.13 -14.19 -1.82
N GLY A 49 36.95 -13.95 -1.26
CA GLY A 49 36.02 -12.87 -1.67
C GLY A 49 34.65 -13.34 -2.17
N ALA A 50 34.45 -14.63 -2.42
CA ALA A 50 33.15 -15.17 -2.84
C ALA A 50 32.18 -15.31 -1.66
N LYS A 51 31.10 -14.50 -1.65
CA LYS A 51 29.95 -14.66 -0.73
C LYS A 51 28.97 -15.69 -1.30
N VAL A 52 28.67 -16.74 -0.54
CA VAL A 52 27.51 -17.60 -0.83
C VAL A 52 26.26 -16.84 -0.42
N SER A 53 25.45 -16.38 -1.39
CA SER A 53 24.14 -15.86 -1.07
C SER A 53 23.27 -17.01 -0.57
N ARG A 54 22.91 -17.01 0.71
CA ARG A 54 21.84 -17.84 1.28
C ARG A 54 20.47 -17.31 0.84
N GLN A 55 20.34 -16.90 -0.41
CA GLN A 55 19.03 -16.68 -1.03
C GLN A 55 18.62 -18.01 -1.64
N THR A 56 17.76 -18.74 -0.93
CA THR A 56 16.99 -19.82 -1.52
C THR A 56 16.03 -19.18 -2.51
N LYS A 57 16.50 -18.89 -3.73
CA LYS A 57 15.61 -18.70 -4.87
C LYS A 57 14.91 -20.05 -5.05
N ARG A 58 13.75 -20.22 -4.41
CA ARG A 58 12.90 -21.39 -4.61
C ARG A 58 12.67 -21.48 -6.10
N ARG A 59 13.23 -22.52 -6.73
CA ARG A 59 12.90 -22.82 -8.12
C ARG A 59 11.39 -23.05 -8.17
N PRO A 60 10.70 -22.55 -9.20
CA PRO A 60 9.34 -22.97 -9.48
C PRO A 60 9.30 -24.50 -9.51
N SER A 61 8.36 -25.12 -8.79
CA SER A 61 8.18 -26.58 -8.81
C SER A 61 7.78 -27.00 -10.23
N ASP A 62 8.36 -28.08 -10.75
CA ASP A 62 8.02 -28.63 -12.07
C ASP A 62 6.73 -29.48 -12.03
N ASP A 63 6.20 -29.77 -10.83
CA ASP A 63 4.95 -30.50 -10.66
C ASP A 63 3.72 -29.61 -11.00
N PRO A 64 2.84 -30.03 -11.93
CA PRO A 64 1.62 -29.29 -12.30
C PRO A 64 0.68 -28.97 -11.13
N LEU A 65 0.59 -29.85 -10.12
CA LEU A 65 -0.28 -29.63 -8.96
C LEU A 65 0.29 -28.54 -8.05
N ASP A 66 1.61 -28.57 -7.80
CA ASP A 66 2.30 -27.54 -7.03
C ASP A 66 2.23 -26.17 -7.71
N GLN A 67 2.39 -26.12 -9.04
CA GLN A 67 2.24 -24.88 -9.80
C GLN A 67 0.85 -24.29 -9.65
N LYS A 68 -0.19 -25.13 -9.69
CA LYS A 68 -1.59 -24.69 -9.53
C LYS A 68 -1.85 -24.19 -8.10
N LEU A 69 -1.31 -24.86 -7.09
CA LEU A 69 -1.41 -24.44 -5.69
C LEU A 69 -0.71 -23.10 -5.46
N GLN A 70 0.52 -22.96 -5.95
CA GLN A 70 1.29 -21.73 -5.85
C GLN A 70 0.57 -20.56 -6.56
N ALA A 71 0.06 -20.79 -7.77
CA ALA A 71 -0.70 -19.78 -8.51
C ALA A 71 -1.96 -19.31 -7.77
N LYS A 72 -2.67 -20.23 -7.08
CA LYS A 72 -3.84 -19.88 -6.24
C LYS A 72 -3.44 -19.05 -5.03
N PHE A 73 -2.36 -19.41 -4.35
CA PHE A 73 -1.83 -18.65 -3.22
C PHE A 73 -1.41 -17.24 -3.65
N ASP A 74 -0.67 -17.12 -4.77
CA ASP A 74 -0.25 -15.83 -5.31
C ASP A 74 -1.42 -14.97 -5.83
N ALA A 75 -2.47 -15.59 -6.37
CA ALA A 75 -3.71 -14.89 -6.71
C ALA A 75 -4.44 -14.38 -5.47
N GLY A 76 -4.51 -15.20 -4.40
CA GLY A 76 -5.07 -14.79 -3.11
C GLY A 76 -4.30 -13.65 -2.48
N ARG A 77 -2.97 -13.75 -2.41
CA ARG A 77 -2.09 -12.70 -1.88
C ARG A 77 -2.26 -11.37 -2.62
N ARG A 78 -2.38 -11.41 -3.96
CA ARG A 78 -2.62 -10.21 -4.77
C ARG A 78 -3.99 -9.57 -4.51
N LYS A 79 -5.03 -10.37 -4.27
CA LYS A 79 -6.35 -9.85 -3.90
C LYS A 79 -6.31 -9.18 -2.53
N GLN A 80 -5.67 -9.82 -1.56
CA GLN A 80 -5.54 -9.30 -0.20
C GLN A 80 -4.70 -8.02 -0.15
N ALA A 81 -3.56 -8.01 -0.84
CA ALA A 81 -2.72 -6.82 -0.96
C ALA A 81 -3.45 -5.65 -1.63
N ARG A 82 -4.41 -5.92 -2.53
CA ARG A 82 -5.21 -4.86 -3.16
C ARG A 82 -6.30 -4.32 -2.22
N ALA A 83 -6.84 -5.15 -1.32
CA ALA A 83 -7.80 -4.72 -0.31
C ALA A 83 -7.15 -3.89 0.81
N GLU A 84 -5.89 -4.18 1.16
CA GLU A 84 -5.12 -3.40 2.14
C GLU A 84 -4.39 -2.20 1.51
N ALA A 85 -4.30 -2.11 0.19
CA ALA A 85 -3.59 -1.02 -0.48
C ALA A 85 -4.37 0.29 -0.36
N GLU A 86 -3.77 1.24 0.36
CA GLU A 86 -4.12 2.65 0.24
C GLU A 86 -3.74 3.15 -1.16
N SER A 87 -4.67 3.85 -1.79
CA SER A 87 -4.52 4.43 -3.12
C SER A 87 -4.86 5.92 -3.07
N PHE A 88 -4.11 6.71 -3.82
CA PHE A 88 -4.27 8.15 -3.89
C PHE A 88 -4.37 8.61 -5.33
N GLY A 89 -5.13 9.67 -5.57
CA GLY A 89 -5.17 10.33 -6.86
C GLY A 89 -5.82 11.69 -6.77
N ALA A 90 -5.61 12.46 -7.84
CA ALA A 90 -6.13 13.80 -7.95
C ALA A 90 -6.59 14.08 -9.38
N LYS A 91 -7.71 14.78 -9.54
CA LYS A 91 -8.22 15.25 -10.82
C LYS A 91 -9.06 16.51 -10.60
N ASP A 92 -8.90 17.50 -11.47
CA ASP A 92 -9.68 18.75 -11.46
C ASP A 92 -9.71 19.45 -10.08
N GLU A 93 -8.55 19.54 -9.43
CA GLU A 93 -8.37 20.08 -8.06
C GLU A 93 -9.10 19.34 -6.93
N ILE A 94 -9.64 18.15 -7.23
CA ILE A 94 -10.22 17.23 -6.25
C ILE A 94 -9.18 16.13 -5.96
N PHE A 95 -8.91 15.91 -4.68
CA PHE A 95 -7.95 14.91 -4.19
C PHE A 95 -8.70 13.80 -3.48
N CYS A 96 -8.30 12.55 -3.67
CA CYS A 96 -8.95 11.40 -3.06
C CYS A 96 -7.92 10.42 -2.53
N LEU A 97 -8.05 10.08 -1.25
CA LEU A 97 -7.43 8.92 -0.61
C LEU A 97 -8.49 7.83 -0.52
N PHE A 98 -8.16 6.62 -0.96
CA PHE A 98 -9.08 5.48 -0.99
C PHE A 98 -8.36 4.24 -0.47
N GLN A 99 -8.99 3.53 0.45
CA GLN A 99 -8.54 2.26 1.00
C GLN A 99 -9.65 1.22 0.81
N GLY A 100 -9.28 -0.02 0.52
CA GLY A 100 -10.23 -1.11 0.33
C GLY A 100 -10.50 -1.45 -1.14
N SER A 101 -11.66 -2.03 -1.42
CA SER A 101 -12.04 -2.46 -2.77
C SER A 101 -13.54 -2.34 -3.01
N LEU A 102 -13.90 -2.02 -4.25
CA LEU A 102 -15.28 -1.99 -4.71
C LEU A 102 -15.62 -3.25 -5.50
N ASP A 103 -16.61 -4.02 -5.04
CA ASP A 103 -17.08 -5.25 -5.68
C ASP A 103 -17.78 -4.97 -7.01
N ASN A 104 -18.44 -3.81 -7.11
CA ASN A 104 -19.24 -3.41 -8.26
C ASN A 104 -18.54 -2.38 -9.18
N LEU A 105 -17.23 -2.20 -9.04
CA LEU A 105 -16.44 -1.25 -9.84
C LEU A 105 -16.67 -1.40 -11.36
N GLY A 106 -16.75 -2.64 -11.85
CA GLY A 106 -16.94 -2.92 -13.28
C GLY A 106 -18.23 -2.32 -13.84
N SER A 107 -19.34 -2.45 -13.11
CA SER A 107 -20.64 -1.91 -13.48
C SER A 107 -20.67 -0.39 -13.35
N LEU A 108 -20.10 0.15 -12.26
CA LEU A 108 -20.07 1.59 -12.03
C LEU A 108 -19.26 2.32 -13.10
N LYS A 109 -18.18 1.73 -13.64
CA LYS A 109 -17.44 2.30 -14.77
C LYS A 109 -18.33 2.60 -15.98
N GLN A 110 -19.27 1.71 -16.27
CA GLN A 110 -20.19 1.89 -17.40
C GLN A 110 -21.22 2.97 -17.09
N GLN A 111 -21.80 2.94 -15.89
CA GLN A 111 -22.82 3.90 -15.45
C GLN A 111 -22.29 5.34 -15.40
N TYR A 112 -21.05 5.53 -14.96
CA TYR A 112 -20.40 6.84 -14.87
C TYR A 112 -19.61 7.21 -16.14
N GLY A 113 -19.62 6.37 -17.19
CA GLY A 113 -18.91 6.66 -18.45
C GLY A 113 -17.38 6.75 -18.32
N LEU A 114 -16.80 5.99 -17.39
CA LEU A 114 -15.37 6.00 -17.07
C LEU A 114 -14.55 5.19 -18.07
N ALA A 115 -13.27 5.54 -18.20
CA ALA A 115 -12.32 4.79 -19.01
C ALA A 115 -12.15 3.34 -18.49
N LYS A 116 -11.81 2.41 -19.40
CA LYS A 116 -11.66 0.98 -19.08
C LYS A 116 -10.64 0.74 -17.94
N ASN A 117 -9.59 1.56 -17.89
CA ASN A 117 -8.52 1.51 -16.89
C ASN A 117 -8.77 2.38 -15.64
N ALA A 118 -9.97 2.94 -15.46
CA ALA A 118 -10.27 3.72 -14.25
C ALA A 118 -10.09 2.87 -12.98
N ASN A 119 -9.61 3.47 -11.92
CA ASN A 119 -9.51 2.87 -10.60
C ASN A 119 -10.62 3.41 -9.68
N GLU A 120 -10.70 2.85 -8.48
CA GLU A 120 -11.65 3.20 -7.42
C GLU A 120 -11.56 4.70 -7.08
N VAL A 121 -10.33 5.23 -6.97
CA VAL A 121 -10.06 6.65 -6.74
C VAL A 121 -10.68 7.55 -7.83
N LEU A 122 -10.42 7.25 -9.10
CA LEU A 122 -10.94 8.06 -10.22
C LEU A 122 -12.46 7.99 -10.29
N LEU A 123 -13.04 6.83 -9.97
CA LEU A 123 -14.48 6.66 -9.89
C LEU A 123 -15.09 7.55 -8.81
N VAL A 124 -14.51 7.56 -7.61
CA VAL A 124 -14.99 8.40 -6.50
C VAL A 124 -14.87 9.89 -6.85
N ILE A 125 -13.77 10.33 -7.45
CA ILE A 125 -13.59 11.73 -7.87
C ILE A 125 -14.65 12.13 -8.90
N GLU A 126 -14.91 11.30 -9.91
CA GLU A 126 -15.91 11.60 -10.94
C GLU A 126 -17.34 11.54 -10.41
N ALA A 127 -17.65 10.56 -9.56
CA ALA A 127 -18.95 10.49 -8.91
C ALA A 127 -19.20 11.73 -8.03
N TYR A 128 -18.20 12.17 -7.25
CA TYR A 128 -18.29 13.39 -6.45
C TYR A 128 -18.48 14.64 -7.34
N LYS A 129 -17.66 14.79 -8.38
CA LYS A 129 -17.72 15.93 -9.30
C LYS A 129 -19.08 16.02 -10.00
N THR A 130 -19.61 14.89 -10.47
CA THR A 130 -20.94 14.85 -11.10
C THR A 130 -22.07 15.23 -10.15
N LEU A 131 -21.98 14.90 -8.86
CA LEU A 131 -22.94 15.38 -7.86
C LEU A 131 -22.82 16.88 -7.63
N ARG A 132 -21.59 17.38 -7.45
CA ARG A 132 -21.32 18.80 -7.21
C ARG A 132 -21.85 19.67 -8.37
N ASP A 133 -21.62 19.22 -9.60
CA ASP A 133 -21.88 20.02 -10.81
C ASP A 133 -23.35 19.93 -11.28
N ARG A 134 -24.18 18.97 -10.82
CA ARG A 134 -25.54 18.69 -11.35
C ARG A 134 -26.74 19.07 -10.44
N ALA A 135 -26.66 20.16 -9.67
CA ALA A 135 -27.76 20.69 -8.81
C ALA A 135 -28.01 19.85 -7.53
N PRO A 136 -28.81 20.32 -6.54
CA PRO A 136 -28.59 20.03 -5.12
C PRO A 136 -29.04 18.62 -4.72
N TYR A 137 -28.15 17.65 -4.86
CA TYR A 137 -28.34 16.31 -4.33
C TYR A 137 -27.50 16.11 -3.07
N PRO A 138 -28.06 15.52 -1.99
CA PRO A 138 -27.29 15.22 -0.80
C PRO A 138 -26.12 14.30 -1.16
N ALA A 139 -24.98 14.51 -0.51
CA ALA A 139 -23.71 13.81 -0.77
C ALA A 139 -23.80 12.27 -0.69
N ASN A 140 -24.90 11.77 -0.13
CA ASN A 140 -25.26 10.37 0.08
C ASN A 140 -25.40 9.58 -1.25
N HIS A 141 -25.62 10.24 -2.39
CA HIS A 141 -25.80 9.57 -3.69
C HIS A 141 -24.54 8.88 -4.24
N VAL A 142 -23.33 9.34 -3.87
CA VAL A 142 -22.11 8.63 -4.28
C VAL A 142 -22.04 7.30 -3.54
N VAL A 143 -22.22 7.34 -2.22
CA VAL A 143 -22.04 6.16 -1.35
C VAL A 143 -23.12 5.12 -1.60
N SER A 144 -24.35 5.52 -1.95
CA SER A 144 -25.46 4.58 -2.17
C SER A 144 -25.23 3.58 -3.32
N HIS A 145 -24.36 3.91 -4.27
CA HIS A 145 -24.04 3.02 -5.40
C HIS A 145 -22.77 2.21 -5.16
N LEU A 146 -22.01 2.47 -4.10
CA LEU A 146 -20.76 1.76 -3.82
C LEU A 146 -21.06 0.49 -3.02
N SER A 147 -20.50 -0.63 -3.46
CA SER A 147 -20.55 -1.90 -2.74
C SER A 147 -19.14 -2.44 -2.58
N GLY A 148 -18.81 -2.88 -1.37
CA GLY A 148 -17.52 -3.45 -1.01
C GLY A 148 -17.07 -2.96 0.37
N ASP A 149 -15.90 -3.41 0.79
CA ASP A 149 -15.24 -2.95 2.00
C ASP A 149 -14.28 -1.82 1.64
N PHE A 150 -14.62 -0.59 2.01
CA PHE A 150 -13.86 0.59 1.61
C PHE A 150 -13.92 1.73 2.63
N ALA A 151 -12.92 2.60 2.56
CA ALA A 151 -12.91 3.91 3.18
C ALA A 151 -12.29 4.92 2.21
N PHE A 152 -12.82 6.13 2.17
CA PHE A 152 -12.20 7.19 1.38
C PHE A 152 -12.37 8.57 2.00
N VAL A 153 -11.45 9.46 1.63
CA VAL A 153 -11.46 10.88 1.95
C VAL A 153 -11.25 11.65 0.65
N VAL A 154 -12.23 12.47 0.29
CA VAL A 154 -12.18 13.39 -0.84
C VAL A 154 -12.04 14.81 -0.32
N PHE A 155 -11.07 15.56 -0.82
CA PHE A 155 -10.92 16.98 -0.59
C PHE A 155 -11.09 17.74 -1.91
N ASP A 156 -12.12 18.56 -2.00
CA ASP A 156 -12.32 19.47 -3.13
C ASP A 156 -11.77 20.85 -2.77
N LYS A 157 -10.70 21.26 -3.45
CA LYS A 157 -10.06 22.56 -3.23
C LYS A 157 -10.93 23.71 -3.71
N SER A 158 -11.72 23.54 -4.78
CA SER A 158 -12.53 24.61 -5.36
C SER A 158 -13.65 25.04 -4.42
N THR A 159 -14.25 24.09 -3.69
CA THR A 159 -15.31 24.35 -2.71
C THR A 159 -14.81 24.34 -1.26
N SER A 160 -13.55 23.95 -1.03
CA SER A 160 -12.97 23.71 0.29
C SER A 160 -13.79 22.70 1.12
N THR A 161 -14.34 21.67 0.47
CA THR A 161 -15.16 20.65 1.12
C THR A 161 -14.38 19.36 1.33
N LEU A 162 -14.65 18.70 2.45
CA LEU A 162 -14.16 17.37 2.76
C LEU A 162 -15.33 16.41 2.75
N PHE A 163 -15.24 15.35 1.96
CA PHE A 163 -16.24 14.31 1.86
C PHE A 163 -15.63 12.96 2.23
N VAL A 164 -16.17 12.33 3.26
CA VAL A 164 -15.61 11.12 3.88
C VAL A 164 -16.70 10.06 3.94
N ALA A 165 -16.36 8.82 3.58
CA ALA A 165 -17.23 7.68 3.77
C ALA A 165 -16.42 6.43 4.08
N SER A 166 -17.03 5.51 4.81
CA SER A 166 -16.47 4.19 5.12
C SER A 166 -17.62 3.19 5.23
N VAL A 167 -17.41 1.99 4.70
CA VAL A 167 -18.27 0.82 4.82
C VAL A 167 -17.34 -0.35 5.11
N ASN A 168 -17.48 -0.94 6.31
CA ASN A 168 -16.59 -1.97 6.87
C ASN A 168 -15.10 -1.61 6.76
N SER A 169 -14.58 -0.92 7.77
CA SER A 169 -13.14 -0.75 7.99
C SER A 169 -12.75 -1.55 9.24
N PHE A 170 -11.63 -2.30 9.16
CA PHE A 170 -11.13 -3.24 10.16
C PHE A 170 -11.09 -2.70 11.60
#